data_AF-A0A7Y2HTY6-F1
#
_entry.id   AF-A0A7Y2HTY6-F1
#
_cell.length_a   1.000
_cell.length_b   1.000
_cell.length_c   1.000
_cell.angle_alpha   90.00
_cell.angle_beta   90.00
_cell.angle_gamma   90.00
#
_symmetry.space_group_name_H-M   'P 1'
#
loop_
_entity.id
_entity.type
_entity.pdbx_description
1 polymer ?
#
loop_
_entity_poly.entity_id
_entity_poly.type
_entity_poly.pdbx_seq_one_letter_code
_entity_poly.pdbx_strand_id
1 'polypeptide(L)'
;IGDRDTAMVAGAYTIILAGLIVLPLGWSLNALFDIGTQAAHLRWSWDAFTFDILPWLVLLGALGMVAWTLLSRAYQIADVGAVAPFEYAYLPMAAVLGYVVFDEVPAWNTLVGMALIVVAGIYIAWREVINARRSIQPTVEASFAPGNPGIVPDAGEVEVKTGPGY
;
A
#
# COMPACT_ATOMS: atom_id res chain seq x y z
N ILE A 1 -7.87 -33.15 -8.14
CA ILE A 1 -6.43 -33.11 -8.50
C ILE A 1 -6.19 -32.41 -9.87
N GLY A 2 -7.16 -32.28 -10.79
CA GLY A 2 -6.95 -31.67 -12.11
C GLY A 2 -7.00 -30.13 -12.24
N ASP A 3 -7.66 -29.38 -11.34
CA ASP A 3 -7.88 -27.93 -11.57
C ASP A 3 -6.67 -27.04 -11.25
N ARG A 4 -5.84 -27.40 -10.27
CA ARG A 4 -4.66 -26.58 -9.87
C ARG A 4 -3.53 -26.70 -10.89
N ASP A 5 -3.34 -27.90 -11.44
CA ASP A 5 -2.31 -28.17 -12.44
C ASP A 5 -2.67 -27.47 -13.76
N THR A 6 -3.96 -27.46 -14.13
CA THR A 6 -4.43 -26.78 -15.35
C THR A 6 -4.27 -25.26 -15.26
N ALA A 7 -4.49 -24.65 -14.09
CA ALA A 7 -4.31 -23.20 -13.89
C ALA A 7 -2.84 -22.77 -13.93
N MET A 8 -1.95 -23.51 -13.25
CA MET A 8 -0.50 -23.25 -13.27
C MET A 8 0.08 -23.44 -14.67
N VAL A 9 -0.33 -24.51 -15.35
CA VAL A 9 0.11 -24.84 -16.70
C VAL A 9 -0.44 -23.84 -17.72
N ALA A 10 -1.71 -23.41 -17.60
CA ALA A 10 -2.28 -22.37 -18.45
C ALA A 10 -1.54 -21.03 -18.30
N GLY A 11 -1.19 -20.62 -17.06
CA GLY A 11 -0.39 -19.42 -16.82
C GLY A 11 1.02 -19.52 -17.40
N ALA A 12 1.67 -20.69 -17.29
CA ALA A 12 2.96 -20.92 -17.92
C ALA A 12 2.88 -20.84 -19.45
N TYR A 13 1.84 -21.42 -20.06
CA TYR A 13 1.65 -21.37 -21.51
C TYR A 13 1.39 -19.96 -22.03
N THR A 14 0.60 -19.14 -21.32
CA THR A 14 0.36 -17.76 -21.76
C THR A 14 1.63 -16.91 -21.66
N ILE A 15 2.46 -17.11 -20.64
CA ILE A 15 3.76 -16.42 -20.51
C ILE A 15 4.71 -16.84 -21.64
N ILE A 16 4.81 -18.16 -21.91
CA ILE A 16 5.68 -18.68 -22.98
C ILE A 16 5.20 -18.17 -24.35
N LEU A 17 3.89 -18.24 -24.61
CA LEU A 17 3.30 -17.79 -25.87
C LEU A 17 3.43 -16.27 -26.04
N ALA A 18 3.20 -15.48 -24.98
CA ALA A 18 3.41 -14.04 -25.00
C ALA A 18 4.88 -13.71 -25.25
N GLY A 19 5.82 -14.39 -24.58
CA GLY A 19 7.26 -14.22 -24.83
C GLY A 19 7.65 -14.53 -26.27
N LEU A 20 7.13 -15.63 -26.83
CA LEU A 20 7.42 -16.05 -28.20
C LEU A 20 6.87 -15.09 -29.25
N ILE A 21 5.78 -14.38 -28.95
CA ILE A 21 5.22 -13.35 -29.85
C ILE A 21 5.94 -12.01 -29.65
N VAL A 22 6.07 -11.54 -28.41
CA VAL A 22 6.56 -10.19 -28.08
C VAL A 22 8.02 -10.02 -28.48
N LEU A 23 8.89 -10.99 -28.17
CA LEU A 23 10.34 -10.91 -28.46
C LEU A 23 10.64 -10.68 -29.95
N PRO A 24 10.19 -11.53 -30.89
CA PRO A 24 10.43 -11.30 -32.31
C PRO A 24 9.63 -10.11 -32.86
N LEU A 25 8.42 -9.86 -32.34
CA LEU A 25 7.61 -8.71 -32.78
C LEU A 25 8.36 -7.41 -32.56
N GLY A 26 8.85 -7.14 -31.35
CA GLY A 26 9.51 -5.88 -31.10
C GLY A 26 10.92 -5.78 -31.71
N TRP A 27 11.64 -6.89 -31.94
CA TRP A 27 12.83 -6.87 -32.80
C TRP A 27 12.48 -6.51 -34.25
N SER A 28 11.40 -7.09 -34.80
CA SER A 28 10.95 -6.79 -36.16
C SER A 28 10.48 -5.35 -36.34
N LEU A 29 9.88 -4.73 -35.32
CA LEU A 29 9.49 -3.32 -35.36
C LEU A 29 10.71 -2.41 -35.55
N ASN A 30 11.83 -2.70 -34.87
CA ASN A 30 13.07 -1.95 -35.08
C ASN A 30 13.69 -2.21 -36.47
N ALA A 31 13.49 -3.40 -37.05
CA ALA A 31 14.06 -3.77 -38.35
C ALA A 31 13.27 -3.21 -39.54
N LEU A 32 11.95 -3.07 -39.39
CA LEU A 32 11.05 -2.61 -40.44
C LEU A 32 10.84 -1.08 -40.45
N PHE A 33 11.07 -0.41 -39.31
CA PHE A 33 10.86 1.03 -39.16
C PHE A 33 12.13 1.71 -38.66
N ASP A 34 12.65 2.67 -39.44
CA ASP A 34 13.73 3.54 -38.96
C ASP A 34 13.15 4.60 -38.02
N ILE A 35 13.21 4.31 -36.72
CA ILE A 35 12.72 5.19 -35.67
C ILE A 35 13.73 6.34 -35.53
N GLY A 36 13.49 7.51 -36.13
CA GLY A 36 14.45 8.64 -36.12
C GLY A 36 15.02 8.99 -34.73
N THR A 37 16.16 9.71 -34.68
CA THR A 37 16.93 9.99 -33.45
C THR A 37 16.12 10.63 -32.31
N GLN A 38 15.05 11.36 -32.62
CA GLN A 38 14.13 11.96 -31.63
C GLN A 38 13.27 10.93 -30.89
N ALA A 39 13.01 9.77 -31.50
CA ALA A 39 12.23 8.68 -30.93
C ALA A 39 13.11 7.49 -30.51
N ALA A 40 14.41 7.70 -30.31
CA ALA A 40 15.35 6.64 -29.94
C ALA A 40 14.97 5.87 -28.67
N HIS A 41 14.29 6.51 -27.72
CA HIS A 41 13.75 5.88 -26.50
C HIS A 41 12.64 4.84 -26.77
N LEU A 42 12.01 4.89 -27.95
CA LEU A 42 10.99 3.94 -28.40
C LEU A 42 11.60 2.71 -29.08
N ARG A 43 12.90 2.75 -29.40
CA ARG A 43 13.61 1.61 -29.97
C ARG A 43 13.82 0.58 -28.86
N TRP A 44 13.44 -0.65 -29.13
CA TRP A 44 13.81 -1.74 -28.24
C TRP A 44 15.26 -2.15 -28.49
N SER A 45 16.20 -1.49 -27.81
CA SER A 45 17.58 -1.93 -27.77
C SER A 45 17.81 -2.82 -26.56
N TRP A 46 18.66 -3.84 -26.73
CA TRP A 46 19.25 -4.55 -25.61
C TRP A 46 20.62 -3.94 -25.38
N ASP A 47 20.72 -3.01 -24.43
CA ASP A 47 22.02 -2.43 -24.08
C ASP A 47 22.90 -3.50 -23.41
N ALA A 48 24.18 -3.49 -23.74
CA ALA A 48 25.14 -4.44 -23.18
C ALA A 48 25.17 -4.27 -21.65
N PHE A 49 24.83 -5.34 -20.94
CA PHE A 49 24.86 -5.35 -19.48
C PHE A 49 26.28 -5.01 -19.00
N THR A 50 26.40 -3.86 -18.34
CA THR A 50 27.67 -3.37 -17.81
C THR A 50 27.70 -3.62 -16.31
N PHE A 51 28.80 -4.16 -15.78
CA PHE A 51 28.92 -4.50 -14.35
C PHE A 51 28.78 -3.27 -13.42
N ASP A 52 28.99 -2.06 -13.95
CA ASP A 52 28.84 -0.80 -13.20
C ASP A 52 27.40 -0.52 -12.73
N ILE A 53 26.38 -1.13 -13.36
CA ILE A 53 24.97 -0.96 -12.95
C ILE A 53 24.54 -1.92 -11.83
N LEU A 54 25.30 -3.01 -11.60
CA LEU A 54 25.00 -4.00 -10.56
C LEU A 54 24.74 -3.39 -9.17
N PRO A 55 25.56 -2.47 -8.63
CA PRO A 55 25.29 -1.90 -7.31
C PRO A 55 23.94 -1.19 -7.24
N TRP A 56 23.55 -0.48 -8.30
CA TRP A 56 22.24 0.18 -8.39
C TRP A 56 21.10 -0.81 -8.44
N LEU A 57 21.25 -1.90 -9.21
CA LEU A 57 20.24 -2.96 -9.28
C LEU A 57 20.08 -3.70 -7.95
N VAL A 58 21.19 -4.00 -7.27
CA VAL A 58 21.18 -4.63 -5.94
C VAL A 58 20.52 -3.72 -4.93
N LEU A 59 20.84 -2.42 -4.94
CA LEU A 59 20.24 -1.43 -4.04
C LEU A 59 18.73 -1.27 -4.31
N LEU A 60 18.32 -1.18 -5.58
CA LEU A 60 16.92 -1.12 -5.97
C LEU A 60 16.16 -2.37 -5.53
N GLY A 61 16.73 -3.56 -5.77
CA GLY A 61 16.14 -4.83 -5.35
C GLY A 61 16.02 -4.96 -3.82
N ALA A 62 17.05 -4.55 -3.09
CA ALA A 62 17.03 -4.56 -1.63
C ALA A 62 15.99 -3.60 -1.06
N LEU A 63 15.92 -2.35 -1.55
CA LEU A 63 14.91 -1.38 -1.13
C LEU A 63 13.50 -1.85 -1.49
N GLY A 64 13.30 -2.40 -2.69
CA GLY A 64 12.02 -2.95 -3.11
C GLY A 64 11.57 -4.12 -2.23
N MET A 65 12.47 -5.02 -1.87
CA MET A 65 12.18 -6.14 -0.97
C MET A 65 11.80 -5.64 0.43
N VAL A 66 12.55 -4.68 0.98
CA VAL A 66 12.24 -4.10 2.30
C VAL A 66 10.88 -3.39 2.26
N ALA A 67 10.62 -2.56 1.25
CA ALA A 67 9.33 -1.89 1.08
C ALA A 67 8.17 -2.88 1.00
N TRP A 68 8.31 -3.93 0.18
CA TRP A 68 7.27 -4.95 0.02
C TRP A 68 7.01 -5.73 1.30
N THR A 69 8.07 -6.13 2.02
CA THR A 69 7.91 -6.86 3.29
C THR A 69 7.26 -6.00 4.38
N LEU A 70 7.58 -4.71 4.45
CA LEU A 70 6.92 -3.77 5.35
C LEU A 70 5.45 -3.58 4.99
N LEU A 71 5.14 -3.39 3.70
CA LEU A 71 3.77 -3.25 3.22
C LEU A 71 2.94 -4.51 3.54
N SER A 72 3.50 -5.69 3.26
CA SER A 72 2.85 -6.97 3.57
C SER A 72 2.54 -7.11 5.07
N ARG A 73 3.44 -6.67 5.95
CA ARG A 73 3.20 -6.66 7.40
C ARG A 73 2.17 -5.61 7.82
N ALA A 74 2.18 -4.43 7.22
CA ALA A 74 1.20 -3.38 7.51
C ALA A 74 -0.24 -3.89 7.27
N TYR A 75 -0.45 -4.59 6.16
CA TYR A 75 -1.74 -5.21 5.84
C TYR A 75 -2.19 -6.32 6.82
N GLN A 76 -1.27 -6.93 7.56
CA GLN A 76 -1.60 -7.97 8.54
C GLN A 76 -2.02 -7.38 9.90
N ILE A 77 -1.67 -6.13 10.17
CA ILE A 77 -1.79 -5.52 11.50
C ILE A 77 -2.78 -4.34 11.52
N ALA A 78 -2.89 -3.60 10.41
CA ALA A 78 -3.74 -2.41 10.33
C ALA A 78 -5.04 -2.69 9.56
N ASP A 79 -6.10 -1.96 9.93
CA ASP A 79 -7.37 -1.97 9.20
C ASP A 79 -7.15 -1.52 7.74
N VAL A 80 -7.75 -2.23 6.79
CA VAL A 80 -7.59 -2.00 5.34
C VAL A 80 -7.89 -0.54 4.96
N GLY A 81 -8.83 0.11 5.65
CA GLY A 81 -9.20 1.50 5.42
C GLY A 81 -8.14 2.54 5.86
N ALA A 82 -7.24 2.17 6.78
CA ALA A 82 -6.14 3.02 7.22
C ALA A 82 -4.88 2.87 6.34
N VAL A 83 -4.71 1.73 5.68
CA VAL A 83 -3.55 1.45 4.81
C VAL A 83 -3.71 2.07 3.43
N ALA A 84 -4.92 2.08 2.86
CA ALA A 84 -5.19 2.57 1.51
C ALA A 84 -4.65 4.00 1.20
N PRO A 85 -4.77 5.02 2.07
CA PRO A 85 -4.22 6.36 1.81
C PRO A 85 -2.69 6.39 1.90
N PHE A 86 -2.11 5.56 2.76
CA PHE A 86 -0.66 5.43 2.90
C PHE A 86 -0.03 4.89 1.61
N GLU A 87 -0.70 3.97 0.92
CA GLU A 87 -0.25 3.51 -0.38
C GLU A 87 -0.21 4.61 -1.43
N TYR A 88 -1.08 5.62 -1.35
CA TYR A 88 -1.01 6.75 -2.28
C TYR A 88 -0.01 7.82 -1.86
N ALA A 89 0.47 7.81 -0.60
CA ALA A 89 1.39 8.82 -0.08
C ALA A 89 2.78 8.79 -0.75
N TYR A 90 3.16 7.70 -1.43
CA TYR A 90 4.41 7.70 -2.21
C TYR A 90 4.33 8.65 -3.41
N LEU A 91 3.13 8.95 -3.95
CA LEU A 91 2.98 9.83 -5.11
C LEU A 91 3.47 11.27 -4.80
N PRO A 92 3.02 11.92 -3.70
CA PRO A 92 3.63 13.17 -3.25
C PRO A 92 5.13 13.09 -3.04
N MET A 93 5.60 12.02 -2.39
CA MET A 93 7.02 11.83 -2.11
C MET A 93 7.85 11.73 -3.40
N ALA A 94 7.35 10.99 -4.38
CA ALA A 94 7.98 10.79 -5.69
C ALA A 94 8.04 12.10 -6.48
N ALA A 95 6.99 12.92 -6.45
CA ALA A 95 6.99 14.23 -7.11
C ALA A 95 7.98 15.21 -6.45
N VAL A 96 8.08 15.21 -5.12
CA VAL A 96 9.08 16.01 -4.40
C VAL A 96 10.50 15.55 -4.74
N LEU A 97 10.75 14.24 -4.75
CA LEU A 97 12.05 13.68 -5.17
C LEU A 97 12.35 13.98 -6.64
N GLY A 98 11.33 13.94 -7.50
CA GLY A 98 11.40 14.32 -8.91
C GLY A 98 11.92 15.74 -9.08
N TYR A 99 11.32 16.68 -8.37
CA TYR A 99 11.74 18.07 -8.36
C TYR A 99 13.16 18.24 -7.78
N VAL A 100 13.48 17.60 -6.66
CA VAL A 100 14.79 17.80 -5.99
C VAL A 100 15.94 17.18 -6.78
N VAL A 101 15.74 16.01 -7.40
CA VAL A 101 16.81 15.24 -8.05
C VAL A 101 16.92 15.58 -9.54
N PHE A 102 15.80 15.85 -10.21
CA PHE A 102 15.74 16.02 -11.67
C PHE A 102 15.30 17.43 -12.10
N ASP A 103 15.04 18.34 -11.16
CA ASP A 103 14.53 19.71 -11.41
C ASP A 103 13.20 19.70 -12.22
N GLU A 104 12.45 18.60 -12.11
CA GLU A 104 11.16 18.44 -12.78
C GLU A 104 10.05 19.14 -11.99
N VAL A 105 9.57 20.26 -12.51
CA VAL A 105 8.48 21.02 -11.89
C VAL A 105 7.14 20.28 -12.09
N PRO A 106 6.45 19.85 -11.01
CA PRO A 106 5.16 19.18 -11.13
C PRO A 106 4.11 20.11 -11.72
N ALA A 107 3.31 19.58 -12.65
CA ALA A 107 2.19 20.31 -13.24
C ALA A 107 1.08 20.61 -12.20
N TRP A 108 0.24 21.61 -12.50
CA TRP A 108 -0.80 22.08 -11.58
C TRP A 108 -1.78 20.98 -11.14
N ASN A 109 -2.16 20.09 -12.06
CA ASN A 109 -3.00 18.93 -11.76
C ASN A 109 -2.35 17.97 -10.75
N THR A 110 -1.04 17.73 -10.87
CA THR A 110 -0.27 16.90 -9.93
C THR A 110 -0.24 17.55 -8.55
N LEU A 111 -0.04 18.87 -8.46
CA LEU A 111 -0.08 19.60 -7.18
C LEU A 111 -1.44 19.44 -6.48
N VAL A 112 -2.54 19.58 -7.21
CA VAL A 112 -3.89 19.39 -6.66
C VAL A 112 -4.09 17.95 -6.17
N GLY A 113 -3.71 16.96 -6.98
CA GLY A 113 -3.80 15.54 -6.59
C GLY A 113 -2.99 15.23 -5.33
N MET A 114 -1.76 15.74 -5.25
CA MET A 114 -0.91 15.59 -4.07
C MET A 114 -1.54 16.22 -2.82
N ALA A 115 -2.09 17.43 -2.95
CA ALA A 115 -2.77 18.10 -1.84
C ALA A 115 -3.95 17.27 -1.32
N LEU A 116 -4.74 16.65 -2.21
CA LEU A 116 -5.85 15.77 -1.81
C LEU A 116 -5.37 14.53 -1.05
N ILE A 117 -4.29 13.90 -1.51
CA ILE A 117 -3.69 12.73 -0.83
C ILE A 117 -3.21 13.12 0.57
N VAL A 118 -2.50 14.24 0.70
CA VAL A 118 -2.00 14.74 1.99
C VAL A 118 -3.16 15.04 2.95
N VAL A 119 -4.22 15.71 2.48
CA VAL A 119 -5.41 16.01 3.28
C VAL A 119 -6.11 14.73 3.73
N ALA A 120 -6.26 13.74 2.85
CA ALA A 120 -6.86 12.45 3.19
C ALA A 120 -6.05 11.70 4.26
N GLY A 121 -4.72 11.70 4.14
CA GLY A 121 -3.82 11.10 5.13
C GLY A 121 -3.95 11.77 6.51
N ILE A 122 -3.94 13.10 6.55
CA ILE A 122 -4.12 13.88 7.79
C ILE A 122 -5.49 13.59 8.43
N TYR A 123 -6.55 13.56 7.62
CA TYR A 123 -7.91 13.29 8.10
C TYR A 123 -8.02 11.91 8.78
N ILE A 124 -7.37 10.90 8.21
CA ILE A 124 -7.41 9.53 8.74
C ILE A 124 -6.60 9.42 10.03
N ALA A 125 -5.39 10.00 10.06
CA ALA A 125 -4.60 10.06 11.29
C ALA A 125 -5.37 10.78 12.42
N TRP A 126 -6.06 11.88 12.10
CA TRP A 126 -6.87 12.62 13.07
C TRP A 126 -8.07 11.81 13.58
N ARG A 127 -8.78 11.10 12.69
CA ARG A 127 -9.89 10.20 13.05
C ARG A 127 -9.45 9.10 14.01
N GLU A 128 -8.27 8.51 13.78
CA GLU A 128 -7.75 7.43 14.60
C GLU A 128 -7.38 7.89 16.02
N VAL A 129 -6.75 9.07 16.14
CA VAL A 129 -6.46 9.68 17.45
C VAL A 129 -7.74 9.96 18.26
N ILE A 130 -8.84 10.34 17.60
CA ILE A 130 -10.13 10.56 18.26
C ILE A 130 -10.73 9.24 18.74
N ASN A 131 -10.70 8.21 17.90
CA ASN A 131 -11.26 6.89 18.25
C ASN A 131 -10.47 6.18 19.35
N ALA A 132 -9.14 6.32 19.37
CA ALA A 132 -8.27 5.75 20.40
C ALA A 132 -8.57 6.28 21.82
N ARG A 133 -9.17 7.47 21.94
CA ARG A 133 -9.60 8.03 23.25
C ARG A 133 -10.88 7.39 23.79
N ARG A 134 -11.62 6.64 22.96
CA ARG A 134 -12.92 6.04 23.33
C ARG A 134 -12.80 4.63 23.92
N SER A 135 -11.64 3.97 23.77
CA SER A 135 -11.40 2.60 24.24
C SER A 135 -10.91 2.49 25.69
N ILE A 136 -10.69 3.62 26.39
CA ILE A 136 -10.54 3.64 27.85
C ILE A 136 -11.92 3.83 28.49
N GLN A 137 -12.86 2.93 28.21
CA GLN A 137 -13.89 2.63 29.19
C GLN A 137 -13.34 1.45 30.00
N PRO A 138 -13.05 1.62 31.30
CA PRO A 138 -12.78 0.46 32.13
C PRO A 138 -14.04 -0.40 32.02
N THR A 139 -13.92 -1.53 31.34
CA THR A 139 -15.01 -2.48 31.19
C THR A 139 -15.57 -2.71 32.59
N VAL A 140 -16.86 -2.47 32.78
CA VAL A 140 -17.54 -2.67 34.07
C VAL A 140 -17.28 -4.11 34.58
N GLU A 141 -16.89 -5.03 33.69
CA GLU A 141 -16.35 -6.37 33.99
C GLU A 141 -15.12 -6.38 34.91
N ALA A 142 -14.20 -5.41 34.86
CA ALA A 142 -13.11 -5.30 35.83
C ALA A 142 -13.63 -4.90 37.24
N SER A 143 -14.79 -4.26 37.31
CA SER A 143 -15.52 -4.03 38.56
C SER A 143 -16.27 -5.28 39.06
N PHE A 144 -16.57 -6.24 38.18
CA PHE A 144 -17.33 -7.46 38.51
C PHE A 144 -16.47 -8.74 38.54
N ALA A 145 -15.15 -8.65 38.36
CA ALA A 145 -14.25 -9.79 38.49
C ALA A 145 -14.32 -10.37 39.92
N PRO A 146 -14.72 -11.64 40.12
CA PRO A 146 -14.80 -12.24 41.45
C PRO A 146 -13.38 -12.33 42.04
N GLY A 147 -13.05 -11.43 42.97
CA GLY A 147 -11.73 -11.37 43.62
C GLY A 147 -11.02 -10.01 43.59
N ASN A 148 -11.61 -8.95 43.04
CA ASN A 148 -11.05 -7.60 43.13
C ASN A 148 -11.29 -7.01 44.55
N PRO A 149 -10.25 -6.68 45.35
CA PRO A 149 -10.42 -6.16 46.71
C PRO A 149 -10.79 -4.66 46.78
N GLY A 150 -11.16 -4.02 45.66
CA GLY A 150 -11.46 -2.60 45.60
C GLY A 150 -12.86 -2.31 45.11
N ILE A 151 -13.68 -1.71 45.99
CA ILE A 151 -15.02 -1.17 45.77
C ILE A 151 -16.13 -2.24 45.84
N VAL A 152 -16.58 -2.52 47.07
CA VAL A 152 -17.94 -2.99 47.32
C VAL A 152 -18.84 -1.75 47.21
N PRO A 153 -19.76 -1.65 46.23
CA PRO A 153 -20.79 -0.61 46.27
C PRO A 153 -21.59 -0.81 47.55
N ASP A 154 -21.69 0.23 48.37
CA ASP A 154 -22.49 0.21 49.59
C ASP A 154 -23.90 -0.30 49.25
N ALA A 155 -24.38 -1.27 50.02
CA ALA A 155 -25.60 -2.05 49.73
C ALA A 155 -26.89 -1.23 49.99
N GLY A 156 -26.87 0.07 49.67
CA GLY A 156 -27.93 1.03 49.92
C GLY A 156 -28.60 1.63 48.68
N GLU A 157 -28.05 1.46 47.47
CA GLU A 157 -28.53 2.20 46.28
C GLU A 157 -29.09 1.35 45.14
N VAL A 158 -29.33 0.05 45.34
CA VAL A 158 -30.14 -0.71 44.37
C VAL A 158 -31.62 -0.44 44.64
N GLU A 159 -32.05 0.80 44.42
CA GLU A 159 -33.47 1.15 44.33
C GLU A 159 -34.01 0.52 43.04
N VAL A 160 -34.61 -0.66 43.20
CA VAL A 160 -35.34 -1.37 42.16
C VAL A 160 -36.53 -0.48 41.77
N LYS A 161 -36.36 0.26 40.67
CA LYS A 161 -37.42 1.06 40.06
C LYS A 161 -38.44 0.11 39.40
N THR A 162 -39.37 -0.40 40.20
CA THR A 162 -40.55 -1.11 39.72
C THR A 162 -41.37 -0.13 38.88
N GLY A 163 -41.44 -0.37 37.56
CA GLY A 163 -42.26 0.42 36.64
C GLY A 163 -43.76 0.28 36.99
N PRO A 164 -44.58 1.32 36.75
CA PRO A 164 -45.98 1.28 37.12
C PRO A 164 -46.70 0.28 36.20
N GLY A 165 -47.39 -0.68 36.82
CA GLY A 165 -48.33 -1.54 36.14
C GLY A 165 -49.49 -0.74 35.57
N TYR A 166 -49.67 -0.84 34.26
CA TYR A 166 -50.94 -0.88 33.55
C TYR A 166 -50.74 -1.73 32.29
#